data_AF-A0A954L6Z8-F1
#
_entry.id   AF-A0A954L6Z8-F1
#
_cell.length_a   1.000
_cell.length_b   1.000
_cell.length_c   1.000
_cell.angle_alpha   90.00
_cell.angle_beta   90.00
_cell.angle_gamma   90.00
#
_symmetry.space_group_name_H-M   'P 1'
#
loop_
_entity.id
_entity.type
_entity.pdbx_description
1 polymer ?
#
loop_
_entity_poly.entity_id
_entity_poly.type
_entity_poly.pdbx_seq_one_letter_code
_entity_poly.pdbx_strand_id
1 'polypeptide(L)'
;GSAGYHTMMSGKWHLGWRDEGCPTARGFQQFYGTRGYIDSYFTIVPHTEVYLGDQMVLPVTESPVNHLKPNEEWYTTDVFTDYALHFIDETRKKDREPFFLYLAYNAPHFPLHAKQEDIAKYRGKYRDGWARFREQRYQRLIDLGIVDKDWPLSPLDVPEWDTLTEAQRDDMDFKMALFAAIVDRLDRNIGRVIDHLEKIGE
;
A
#
# COMPACT_ATOMS: atom_id res chain seq x y z
N GLY A 1 -5.64 -21.39 12.22
CA GLY A 1 -4.42 -21.49 13.06
C GLY A 1 -4.60 -22.52 14.16
N SER A 2 -3.51 -22.98 14.78
CA SER A 2 -3.53 -24.02 15.83
C SER A 2 -4.26 -23.61 17.12
N ALA A 3 -4.50 -22.30 17.32
CA ALA A 3 -5.24 -21.73 18.45
C ALA A 3 -6.69 -21.30 18.09
N GLY A 4 -7.27 -21.82 17.00
CA GLY A 4 -8.67 -21.53 16.61
C GLY A 4 -8.89 -20.31 15.71
N TYR A 5 -7.88 -19.48 15.45
CA TYR A 5 -8.01 -18.30 14.59
C TYR A 5 -8.22 -18.67 13.11
N HIS A 6 -9.13 -17.98 12.43
CA HIS A 6 -9.08 -17.87 10.98
C HIS A 6 -7.91 -16.98 10.57
N THR A 7 -7.15 -17.36 9.55
CA THR A 7 -5.91 -16.68 9.17
C THR A 7 -5.97 -16.31 7.71
N MET A 8 -5.86 -15.03 7.41
CA MET A 8 -6.03 -14.48 6.07
C MET A 8 -4.95 -13.46 5.76
N MET A 9 -4.51 -13.43 4.51
CA MET A 9 -3.54 -12.46 4.02
C MET A 9 -4.02 -11.87 2.71
N SER A 10 -3.89 -10.54 2.55
CA SER A 10 -4.00 -9.92 1.24
C SER A 10 -2.83 -8.98 0.99
N GLY A 11 -2.19 -9.09 -0.19
CA GLY A 11 -1.12 -8.20 -0.62
C GLY A 11 0.23 -8.88 -0.88
N LYS A 12 1.30 -8.12 -0.71
CA LYS A 12 2.69 -8.51 -1.00
C LYS A 12 3.24 -9.46 0.07
N TRP A 13 3.79 -10.58 -0.35
CA TRP A 13 4.46 -11.52 0.56
C TRP A 13 5.97 -11.30 0.66
N HIS A 14 6.70 -11.49 -0.44
CA HIS A 14 8.14 -11.26 -0.53
C HIS A 14 9.02 -12.15 0.38
N LEU A 15 8.50 -13.25 0.92
CA LEU A 15 9.23 -14.16 1.82
C LEU A 15 9.38 -15.59 1.26
N GLY A 16 8.90 -15.85 0.05
CA GLY A 16 9.03 -17.16 -0.57
C GLY A 16 8.20 -17.29 -1.84
N TRP A 17 8.87 -17.59 -2.95
CA TRP A 17 8.28 -17.66 -4.28
C TRP A 17 7.74 -19.05 -4.64
N ARG A 18 8.41 -20.08 -4.11
CA ARG A 18 8.05 -21.49 -4.29
C ARG A 18 6.91 -21.88 -3.35
N ASP A 19 6.27 -22.99 -3.67
CA ASP A 19 5.12 -23.49 -2.92
C ASP A 19 5.43 -23.74 -1.44
N GLU A 20 6.67 -24.11 -1.08
CA GLU A 20 7.03 -24.33 0.33
C GLU A 20 7.15 -23.03 1.14
N GLY A 21 7.29 -21.90 0.43
CA GLY A 21 7.49 -20.58 1.01
C GLY A 21 6.29 -19.65 0.89
N CYS A 22 5.19 -20.06 0.24
CA CYS A 22 4.03 -19.22 0.02
C CYS A 22 3.20 -19.01 1.31
N PRO A 23 2.32 -18.00 1.38
CA PRO A 23 1.53 -17.73 2.58
C PRO A 23 0.69 -18.92 3.09
N THR A 24 0.12 -19.72 2.18
CA THR A 24 -0.68 -20.91 2.52
C THR A 24 0.15 -22.03 3.15
N ALA A 25 1.40 -22.21 2.71
CA ALA A 25 2.36 -23.09 3.37
C ALA A 25 2.87 -22.54 4.71
N ARG A 26 2.68 -21.24 4.98
CA ARG A 26 3.18 -20.53 6.17
C ARG A 26 2.08 -20.12 7.14
N GLY A 27 0.91 -20.77 7.05
CA GLY A 27 -0.13 -20.71 8.08
C GLY A 27 -1.32 -19.81 7.77
N PHE A 28 -1.40 -19.21 6.58
CA PHE A 28 -2.57 -18.46 6.13
C PHE A 28 -3.56 -19.39 5.40
N GLN A 29 -4.79 -19.48 5.89
CA GLN A 29 -5.84 -20.29 5.25
C GLN A 29 -6.42 -19.63 4.01
N GLN A 30 -6.40 -18.30 3.95
CA GLN A 30 -6.82 -17.50 2.79
C GLN A 30 -5.68 -16.58 2.38
N PHE A 31 -5.43 -16.48 1.07
CA PHE A 31 -4.40 -15.61 0.52
C PHE A 31 -4.86 -15.02 -0.80
N TYR A 32 -4.68 -13.71 -0.98
CA TYR A 32 -4.71 -13.07 -2.29
C TYR A 32 -3.52 -12.13 -2.42
N GLY A 33 -2.76 -12.21 -3.51
CA GLY A 33 -1.67 -11.26 -3.75
C GLY A 33 -0.46 -11.90 -4.41
N THR A 34 0.70 -11.24 -4.27
CA THR A 34 1.93 -11.71 -4.91
C THR A 34 2.80 -12.45 -3.90
N ARG A 35 3.40 -13.56 -4.32
CA ARG A 35 4.35 -14.32 -3.50
C ARG A 35 5.71 -13.61 -3.40
N GLY A 36 6.04 -12.81 -4.42
CA GLY A 36 7.31 -12.12 -4.60
C GLY A 36 7.28 -10.63 -4.27
N TYR A 37 8.03 -9.85 -5.05
CA TYR A 37 7.92 -8.39 -5.03
C TYR A 37 6.71 -7.92 -5.86
N ILE A 38 6.51 -6.61 -5.89
CA ILE A 38 5.53 -5.93 -6.74
C ILE A 38 6.25 -4.72 -7.32
N ASP A 39 6.13 -4.50 -8.63
CA ASP A 39 6.84 -3.43 -9.35
C ASP A 39 5.90 -2.64 -10.27
N SER A 40 4.59 -2.70 -9.99
CA SER A 40 3.58 -1.86 -10.62
C SER A 40 2.32 -1.86 -9.77
N TYR A 41 1.57 -0.76 -9.81
CA TYR A 41 0.28 -0.65 -9.16
C TYR A 41 -0.89 -0.90 -10.10
N PHE A 42 -0.67 -0.86 -11.43
CA PHE A 42 -1.72 -0.95 -12.47
C PHE A 42 -1.57 -2.16 -13.39
N THR A 43 -0.40 -2.80 -13.40
CA THR A 43 -0.06 -3.90 -14.32
C THR A 43 0.60 -5.04 -13.54
N ILE A 44 0.61 -6.23 -14.14
CA ILE A 44 1.37 -7.39 -13.63
C ILE A 44 2.57 -7.59 -14.54
N VAL A 45 3.77 -7.42 -13.99
CA VAL A 45 5.03 -7.58 -14.71
C VAL A 45 5.64 -8.97 -14.43
N PRO A 46 6.63 -9.43 -15.21
CA PRO A 46 7.28 -10.72 -14.95
C PRO A 46 7.72 -10.86 -13.49
N HIS A 47 7.47 -12.02 -12.90
CA HIS A 47 7.80 -12.31 -11.50
C HIS A 47 6.97 -11.48 -10.49
N THR A 48 5.76 -11.05 -10.85
CA THR A 48 4.84 -10.40 -9.90
C THR A 48 3.43 -10.96 -10.01
N GLU A 49 3.29 -12.20 -10.49
CA GLU A 49 2.02 -12.87 -10.71
C GLU A 49 1.18 -12.92 -9.41
N VAL A 50 -0.13 -12.81 -9.57
CA VAL A 50 -1.08 -12.76 -8.46
C VAL A 50 -1.73 -14.12 -8.26
N TYR A 51 -1.84 -14.53 -7.01
CA TYR A 51 -2.38 -15.81 -6.58
C TYR A 51 -3.62 -15.60 -5.72
N LEU A 52 -4.55 -16.57 -5.78
CA LEU A 52 -5.64 -16.77 -4.83
C LEU A 52 -5.47 -18.16 -4.23
N GLY A 53 -5.13 -18.23 -2.94
CA GLY A 53 -4.57 -19.43 -2.33
C GLY A 53 -3.29 -19.83 -3.05
N ASP A 54 -3.25 -21.06 -3.58
CA ASP A 54 -2.10 -21.58 -4.34
C ASP A 54 -2.28 -21.48 -5.86
N GLN A 55 -3.42 -20.99 -6.32
CA GLN A 55 -3.70 -20.86 -7.75
C GLN A 55 -3.26 -19.49 -8.25
N MET A 56 -2.42 -19.46 -9.29
CA MET A 56 -2.15 -18.23 -10.05
C MET A 56 -3.44 -17.79 -10.77
N VAL A 57 -3.92 -16.58 -10.49
CA VAL A 57 -5.15 -16.02 -11.04
C VAL A 57 -4.90 -14.88 -12.01
N LEU A 58 -3.80 -14.13 -11.85
CA LEU A 58 -3.37 -13.11 -12.81
C LEU A 58 -1.92 -13.38 -13.23
N PRO A 59 -1.69 -13.87 -14.46
CA PRO A 59 -0.35 -13.93 -15.04
C PRO A 59 0.13 -12.51 -15.44
N VAL A 60 1.32 -12.42 -16.02
CA VAL A 60 1.84 -11.18 -16.62
C VAL A 60 0.82 -10.58 -17.60
N THR A 61 0.44 -9.33 -17.37
CA THR A 61 -0.56 -8.61 -18.18
C THR A 61 -0.50 -7.10 -17.95
N GLU A 62 -0.76 -6.33 -19.00
CA GLU A 62 -0.91 -4.87 -18.92
C GLU A 62 -2.32 -4.44 -18.46
N SER A 63 -3.29 -5.37 -18.49
CA SER A 63 -4.69 -5.09 -18.17
C SER A 63 -5.23 -6.10 -17.14
N PRO A 64 -4.72 -6.11 -15.90
CA PRO A 64 -5.26 -6.97 -14.86
C PRO A 64 -6.69 -6.60 -14.50
N VAL A 65 -7.44 -7.59 -14.01
CA VAL A 65 -8.85 -7.41 -13.62
C VAL A 65 -9.02 -7.75 -12.15
N ASN A 66 -9.81 -6.94 -11.44
CA ASN A 66 -10.26 -7.28 -10.10
C ASN A 66 -11.48 -8.18 -10.23
N HIS A 67 -11.35 -9.48 -9.94
CA HIS A 67 -12.47 -10.42 -10.07
C HIS A 67 -13.64 -10.12 -9.12
N LEU A 68 -13.42 -9.42 -8.00
CA LEU A 68 -14.48 -8.98 -7.10
C LEU A 68 -15.23 -7.75 -7.63
N LYS A 69 -14.56 -6.92 -8.44
CA LYS A 69 -15.09 -5.67 -8.99
C LYS A 69 -14.60 -5.44 -10.43
N PRO A 70 -15.07 -6.23 -11.41
CA PRO A 70 -14.52 -6.23 -12.77
C PRO A 70 -14.77 -4.92 -13.55
N ASN A 71 -15.67 -4.07 -13.06
CA ASN A 71 -15.99 -2.77 -13.67
C ASN A 71 -15.17 -1.61 -13.09
N GLU A 72 -14.34 -1.86 -12.07
CA GLU A 72 -13.44 -0.87 -11.47
C GLU A 72 -12.02 -1.05 -12.00
N GLU A 73 -11.28 0.05 -12.15
CA GLU A 73 -9.87 0.01 -12.55
C GLU A 73 -9.04 -0.76 -11.50
N TRP A 74 -8.27 -1.74 -11.97
CA TRP A 74 -7.38 -2.51 -11.12
C TRP A 74 -6.24 -1.61 -10.60
N TYR A 75 -6.16 -1.50 -9.28
CA TYR A 75 -5.08 -0.81 -8.59
C TYR A 75 -4.73 -1.59 -7.32
N THR A 76 -3.49 -2.06 -7.20
CA THR A 76 -3.04 -2.96 -6.11
C THR A 76 -3.59 -2.63 -4.72
N THR A 77 -3.50 -1.36 -4.31
CA THR A 77 -4.01 -0.88 -3.01
C THR A 77 -5.52 -1.09 -2.84
N ASP A 78 -6.31 -0.84 -3.89
CA ASP A 78 -7.76 -1.03 -3.83
C ASP A 78 -8.12 -2.52 -3.80
N VAL A 79 -7.46 -3.31 -4.64
CA VAL A 79 -7.77 -4.73 -4.83
C VAL A 79 -7.35 -5.57 -3.62
N PHE A 80 -6.21 -5.29 -3.00
CA PHE A 80 -5.83 -5.95 -1.74
C PHE A 80 -6.82 -5.67 -0.63
N THR A 81 -7.36 -4.45 -0.59
CA THR A 81 -8.40 -4.08 0.36
C THR A 81 -9.71 -4.81 0.06
N ASP A 82 -10.11 -4.90 -1.22
CA ASP A 82 -11.32 -5.62 -1.63
C ASP A 82 -11.26 -7.10 -1.23
N TYR A 83 -10.12 -7.77 -1.45
CA TYR A 83 -9.95 -9.17 -1.05
C TYR A 83 -9.85 -9.36 0.46
N ALA A 84 -9.25 -8.42 1.19
CA ALA A 84 -9.23 -8.46 2.65
C ALA A 84 -10.66 -8.38 3.23
N LEU A 85 -11.47 -7.43 2.76
CA LEU A 85 -12.88 -7.32 3.15
C LEU A 85 -13.67 -8.58 2.78
N HIS A 86 -13.45 -9.10 1.57
CA HIS A 86 -14.07 -10.34 1.12
C HIS A 86 -13.73 -11.54 2.02
N PHE A 87 -12.46 -11.68 2.43
CA PHE A 87 -12.06 -12.75 3.34
C PHE A 87 -12.65 -12.61 4.75
N ILE A 88 -12.79 -11.39 5.25
CA ILE A 88 -13.50 -11.12 6.52
C ILE A 88 -14.96 -11.58 6.40
N ASP A 89 -15.66 -11.14 5.35
CA ASP A 89 -17.06 -11.51 5.09
C ASP A 89 -17.25 -13.02 4.97
N GLU A 90 -16.39 -13.70 4.19
CA GLU A 90 -16.45 -15.16 4.02
C GLU A 90 -16.16 -15.91 5.32
N THR A 91 -15.24 -15.42 6.14
CA THR A 91 -14.98 -15.99 7.48
C THR A 91 -16.20 -15.80 8.39
N ARG A 92 -16.82 -14.62 8.40
CA ARG A 92 -17.95 -14.30 9.27
C ARG A 92 -19.24 -15.01 8.89
N LYS A 93 -19.37 -15.47 7.64
CA LYS A 93 -20.44 -16.38 7.21
C LYS A 93 -20.33 -17.78 7.82
N LYS A 94 -19.13 -18.21 8.24
CA LYS A 94 -18.89 -19.57 8.76
C LYS A 94 -19.17 -19.64 10.26
N ASP A 95 -18.55 -18.75 11.03
CA ASP A 95 -18.63 -18.74 12.48
C ASP A 95 -18.18 -17.37 13.07
N ARG A 96 -18.16 -17.30 14.41
CA ARG A 96 -17.72 -16.13 15.20
C ARG A 96 -16.36 -16.32 15.85
N GLU A 97 -15.58 -17.32 15.43
CA GLU A 97 -14.21 -17.49 15.93
C GLU A 97 -13.36 -16.28 15.51
N PRO A 98 -12.33 -15.91 16.30
CA PRO A 98 -11.49 -14.77 15.97
C PRO A 98 -10.73 -14.98 14.66
N PHE A 99 -10.34 -13.89 14.01
CA PHE A 99 -9.48 -13.96 12.83
C PHE A 99 -8.24 -13.09 12.98
N PHE A 100 -7.23 -13.42 12.20
CA PHE A 100 -6.02 -12.65 11.99
C PHE A 100 -5.92 -12.32 10.51
N LEU A 101 -6.01 -11.03 10.19
CA LEU A 101 -5.80 -10.49 8.85
C LEU A 101 -4.44 -9.81 8.76
N TYR A 102 -3.62 -10.24 7.80
CA TYR A 102 -2.42 -9.55 7.40
C TYR A 102 -2.64 -8.84 6.05
N LEU A 103 -2.82 -7.52 6.08
CA LEU A 103 -3.02 -6.70 4.89
C LEU A 103 -1.73 -5.95 4.56
N ALA A 104 -0.99 -6.46 3.57
CA ALA A 104 0.38 -6.09 3.26
C ALA A 104 0.47 -5.34 1.93
N TYR A 105 0.26 -4.03 1.96
CA TYR A 105 0.34 -3.21 0.74
C TYR A 105 1.77 -3.10 0.19
N ASN A 106 1.89 -2.92 -1.13
CA ASN A 106 3.11 -2.38 -1.74
C ASN A 106 3.18 -0.85 -1.64
N ALA A 107 2.06 -0.16 -1.40
CA ALA A 107 2.04 1.28 -1.13
C ALA A 107 2.94 1.65 0.07
N PRO A 108 3.73 2.74 0.03
CA PRO A 108 3.97 3.67 -1.07
C PRO A 108 5.31 3.42 -1.82
N HIS A 109 5.71 2.16 -1.97
CA HIS A 109 6.97 1.78 -2.62
C HIS A 109 7.02 2.20 -4.10
N PHE A 110 8.23 2.36 -4.64
CA PHE A 110 8.43 2.59 -6.07
C PHE A 110 7.93 1.40 -6.93
N PRO A 111 7.60 1.64 -8.22
CA PRO A 111 7.49 2.93 -8.90
C PRO A 111 6.31 3.76 -8.37
N LEU A 112 6.41 5.08 -8.48
CA LEU A 112 5.37 6.00 -7.98
C LEU A 112 4.21 6.08 -8.99
N HIS A 113 3.24 5.18 -8.85
CA HIS A 113 2.03 5.13 -9.66
C HIS A 113 0.81 5.51 -8.81
N ALA A 114 0.11 6.58 -9.18
CA ALA A 114 -1.11 7.01 -8.52
C ALA A 114 -2.20 7.31 -9.56
N LYS A 115 -3.46 7.27 -9.12
CA LYS A 115 -4.59 7.64 -9.96
C LYS A 115 -4.63 9.15 -10.19
N GLN A 116 -5.01 9.57 -11.39
CA GLN A 116 -4.93 10.96 -11.82
C GLN A 116 -5.72 11.91 -10.90
N GLU A 117 -6.90 11.47 -10.43
CA GLU A 117 -7.73 12.24 -9.51
C GLU A 117 -7.07 12.45 -8.14
N ASP A 118 -6.24 11.51 -7.69
CA ASP A 118 -5.55 11.58 -6.42
C ASP A 118 -4.31 12.48 -6.53
N ILE A 119 -3.58 12.41 -7.65
CA ILE A 119 -2.44 13.31 -7.95
C ILE A 119 -2.89 14.77 -7.96
N ALA A 120 -4.04 15.06 -8.58
CA ALA A 120 -4.55 16.43 -8.73
C ALA A 120 -4.71 17.16 -7.38
N LYS A 121 -4.94 16.45 -6.29
CA LYS A 121 -5.05 17.02 -4.93
C LYS A 121 -3.72 17.57 -4.40
N TYR A 122 -2.59 17.09 -4.93
CA TYR A 122 -1.26 17.35 -4.37
C TYR A 122 -0.32 18.10 -5.31
N ARG A 123 -0.65 18.21 -6.60
CA ARG A 123 0.19 18.95 -7.56
C ARG A 123 0.40 20.40 -7.10
N GLY A 124 1.65 20.85 -7.13
CA GLY A 124 2.06 22.21 -6.75
C GLY A 124 2.28 22.42 -5.24
N LYS A 125 1.95 21.44 -4.38
CA LYS A 125 2.07 21.60 -2.92
C LYS A 125 3.50 21.46 -2.38
N TYR A 126 4.44 20.98 -3.18
CA TYR A 126 5.81 20.68 -2.77
C TYR A 126 6.85 21.58 -3.45
N ARG A 127 6.42 22.75 -3.96
CA ARG A 127 7.26 23.73 -4.64
C ARG A 127 8.26 24.46 -3.74
N ASP A 128 8.02 24.44 -2.43
CA ASP A 128 8.90 25.07 -1.42
C ASP A 128 10.19 24.27 -1.17
N GLY A 129 10.31 23.07 -1.74
CA GLY A 129 11.52 22.25 -1.68
C GLY A 129 11.67 21.43 -0.40
N TRP A 130 12.58 20.44 -0.47
CA TRP A 130 12.78 19.46 0.60
C TRP A 130 13.35 20.06 1.89
N ALA A 131 14.17 21.11 1.83
CA ALA A 131 14.74 21.73 3.03
C ALA A 131 13.65 22.33 3.93
N ARG A 132 12.80 23.18 3.35
CA ARG A 132 11.64 23.78 4.03
C ARG A 132 10.64 22.74 4.51
N PHE A 133 10.33 21.77 3.65
CA PHE A 133 9.39 20.71 4.01
C PHE A 133 9.91 19.87 5.17
N ARG A 134 11.21 19.54 5.18
CA ARG A 134 11.87 18.80 6.26
C ARG A 134 11.84 19.56 7.58
N GLU A 135 12.10 20.87 7.57
CA GLU A 135 11.99 21.73 8.77
C GLU A 135 10.58 21.76 9.32
N GLN A 136 9.56 21.93 8.46
CA GLN A 136 8.15 21.91 8.86
C GLN A 136 7.76 20.56 9.49
N ARG A 137 8.21 19.45 8.91
CA ARG A 137 7.99 18.10 9.46
C ARG A 137 8.66 17.93 10.81
N TYR A 138 9.91 18.37 10.95
CA TYR A 138 10.64 18.32 12.21
C TYR A 138 9.94 19.12 13.31
N GLN A 139 9.54 20.36 13.03
CA GLN A 139 8.79 21.17 13.99
C GLN A 139 7.48 20.51 14.39
N ARG A 140 6.74 19.95 13.42
CA ARG A 140 5.48 19.25 13.71
C ARG A 140 5.70 18.00 14.58
N LEU A 141 6.80 17.27 14.39
CA LEU A 141 7.15 16.12 15.22
C LEU A 141 7.48 16.54 16.67
N ILE A 142 8.13 17.70 16.87
CA ILE A 142 8.35 18.30 18.21
C ILE A 142 7.01 18.67 18.83
N ASP A 143 6.15 19.38 18.10
CA ASP A 143 4.86 19.86 18.61
C ASP A 143 3.93 18.70 19.01
N LEU A 144 4.09 17.54 18.36
CA LEU A 144 3.38 16.29 18.68
C LEU A 144 4.04 15.48 19.80
N GLY A 145 5.23 15.87 20.27
CA GLY A 145 5.99 15.13 21.28
C GLY A 145 6.58 13.80 20.78
N ILE A 146 6.70 13.62 19.45
CA ILE A 146 7.25 12.39 18.85
C ILE A 146 8.78 12.40 18.90
N VAL A 147 9.40 13.58 18.78
CA VAL A 147 10.86 13.77 18.89
C VAL A 147 11.18 14.80 19.94
N ASP A 148 12.32 14.63 20.61
CA ASP A 148 12.84 15.63 21.53
C ASP A 148 13.36 16.84 20.74
N LYS A 149 13.02 18.05 21.20
CA LYS A 149 13.48 19.31 20.59
C LYS A 149 15.01 19.47 20.66
N ASP A 150 15.67 18.77 21.57
CA ASP A 150 17.12 18.80 21.76
C ASP A 150 17.85 17.85 20.79
N TRP A 151 17.13 17.06 19.98
CA TRP A 151 17.71 16.20 18.95
C TRP A 151 17.82 16.93 17.60
N PRO A 152 19.03 17.35 17.16
CA PRO A 152 19.16 18.18 15.98
C PRO A 152 18.75 17.45 14.69
N LEU A 153 18.18 18.18 13.72
CA LEU A 153 18.07 17.69 12.35
C LEU A 153 19.47 17.31 11.83
N SER A 154 19.58 16.16 11.17
CA SER A 154 20.81 15.80 10.45
C SER A 154 21.18 16.85 9.38
N PRO A 155 22.42 16.86 8.88
CA PRO A 155 22.75 17.65 7.69
C PRO A 155 21.93 17.20 6.46
N LEU A 156 21.74 18.09 5.49
CA LEU A 156 21.23 17.71 4.16
C LEU A 156 22.35 17.01 3.38
N ASP A 157 21.99 15.92 2.70
CA ASP A 157 22.86 15.12 1.84
C ASP A 157 22.39 15.12 0.37
N VAL A 158 21.55 16.10 0.02
CA VAL A 158 20.97 16.32 -1.30
C VAL A 158 21.34 17.72 -1.80
N PRO A 159 21.26 18.00 -3.11
CA PRO A 159 21.46 19.36 -3.63
C PRO A 159 20.55 20.39 -2.94
N GLU A 160 20.91 21.67 -3.03
CA GLU A 160 20.03 22.75 -2.59
C GLU A 160 18.91 22.94 -3.60
N TRP A 161 17.66 23.09 -3.14
CA TRP A 161 16.49 23.20 -4.01
C TRP A 161 16.60 24.33 -5.03
N ASP A 162 17.16 25.47 -4.62
CA ASP A 162 17.31 26.66 -5.46
C ASP A 162 18.38 26.51 -6.55
N THR A 163 19.22 25.46 -6.47
CA THR A 163 20.20 25.13 -7.52
C THR A 163 19.59 24.35 -8.68
N LEU A 164 18.36 23.84 -8.52
CA LEU A 164 17.65 23.15 -9.59
C LEU A 164 17.13 24.12 -10.66
N THR A 165 17.00 23.63 -11.88
CA THR A 165 16.21 24.27 -12.94
C THR A 165 14.71 24.20 -12.62
N GLU A 166 13.90 25.03 -13.29
CA GLU A 166 12.45 25.00 -13.11
C GLU A 166 11.84 23.65 -13.51
N ALA A 167 12.33 23.04 -14.60
CA ALA A 167 11.88 21.72 -15.03
C ALA A 167 12.19 20.63 -13.99
N GLN A 168 13.36 20.70 -13.34
CA GLN A 168 13.70 19.77 -12.26
C GLN A 168 12.83 19.98 -11.03
N ARG A 169 12.55 21.23 -10.62
CA ARG A 169 11.63 21.51 -9.51
C ARG A 169 10.22 21.01 -9.81
N ASP A 170 9.74 21.21 -11.05
CA ASP A 170 8.44 20.73 -11.52
C ASP A 170 8.33 19.19 -11.43
N ASP A 171 9.37 18.47 -11.85
CA ASP A 171 9.48 17.00 -11.76
C ASP A 171 9.55 16.51 -10.29
N MET A 172 10.29 17.19 -9.42
CA MET A 172 10.37 16.84 -8.00
C MET A 172 9.03 17.07 -7.26
N ASP A 173 8.36 18.19 -7.54
CA ASP A 173 6.99 18.42 -7.05
C ASP A 173 6.03 17.33 -7.55
N PHE A 174 6.25 16.80 -8.76
CA PHE A 174 5.36 15.80 -9.36
C PHE A 174 5.53 14.45 -8.67
N LYS A 175 6.78 14.04 -8.45
CA LYS A 175 7.11 12.82 -7.70
C LYS A 175 6.57 12.86 -6.28
N MET A 176 6.67 14.00 -5.59
CA MET A 176 6.10 14.13 -4.25
C MET A 176 4.57 14.15 -4.26
N ALA A 177 3.94 14.74 -5.28
CA ALA A 177 2.49 14.66 -5.46
C ALA A 177 2.01 13.21 -5.71
N LEU A 178 2.74 12.45 -6.53
CA LEU A 178 2.49 11.02 -6.73
C LEU A 178 2.61 10.25 -5.41
N PHE A 179 3.70 10.43 -4.68
CA PHE A 179 3.91 9.79 -3.37
C PHE A 179 2.77 10.09 -2.39
N ALA A 180 2.40 11.36 -2.26
CA ALA A 180 1.32 11.79 -1.37
C ALA A 180 -0.04 11.20 -1.79
N ALA A 181 -0.32 11.13 -3.09
CA ALA A 181 -1.52 10.51 -3.62
C ALA A 181 -1.59 9.00 -3.31
N ILE A 182 -0.47 8.28 -3.37
CA ILE A 182 -0.40 6.86 -3.00
C ILE A 182 -0.71 6.67 -1.50
N VAL A 183 -0.12 7.52 -0.65
CA VAL A 183 -0.37 7.48 0.81
C VAL A 183 -1.82 7.83 1.15
N ASP A 184 -2.41 8.83 0.50
CA ASP A 184 -3.84 9.18 0.65
C ASP A 184 -4.76 8.02 0.21
N ARG A 185 -4.43 7.34 -0.90
CA ARG A 185 -5.21 6.16 -1.33
C ARG A 185 -5.07 4.99 -0.37
N LEU A 186 -3.87 4.78 0.19
CA LEU A 186 -3.62 3.79 1.23
C LEU A 186 -4.48 4.07 2.48
N ASP A 187 -4.45 5.31 2.97
CA ASP A 187 -5.20 5.72 4.16
C ASP A 187 -6.71 5.52 3.99
N ARG A 188 -7.29 5.94 2.86
CA ARG A 188 -8.71 5.69 2.56
C ARG A 188 -9.05 4.20 2.52
N ASN A 189 -8.15 3.36 2.04
CA ASN A 189 -8.35 1.92 2.03
C ASN A 189 -8.25 1.28 3.42
N ILE A 190 -7.35 1.78 4.29
CA ILE A 190 -7.34 1.41 5.70
C ILE A 190 -8.66 1.81 6.36
N GLY A 191 -9.15 3.03 6.10
CA GLY A 191 -10.45 3.52 6.56
C GLY A 191 -11.58 2.56 6.17
N ARG A 192 -11.62 2.09 4.91
CA ARG A 192 -12.61 1.09 4.47
C ARG A 192 -12.58 -0.20 5.29
N VAL A 193 -11.40 -0.65 5.74
CA VAL A 193 -11.27 -1.84 6.59
C VAL A 193 -11.80 -1.55 7.99
N ILE A 194 -11.38 -0.44 8.61
CA ILE A 194 -11.84 -0.05 9.94
C ILE A 194 -13.36 0.15 9.98
N ASP A 195 -13.90 0.92 9.03
CA ASP A 195 -15.35 1.17 8.92
C ASP A 195 -16.14 -0.14 8.76
N HIS A 196 -15.57 -1.11 8.03
CA HIS A 196 -16.20 -2.41 7.85
C HIS A 196 -16.21 -3.21 9.16
N LEU A 197 -15.07 -3.27 9.87
CA LEU A 197 -14.95 -3.95 11.16
C LEU A 197 -15.94 -3.38 12.19
N GLU A 198 -16.00 -2.05 12.31
CA GLU A 198 -16.95 -1.37 13.19
C GLU A 198 -18.41 -1.73 12.84
N LYS A 199 -18.73 -1.75 11.54
CA LYS A 199 -20.08 -2.09 11.05
C LYS A 199 -20.50 -3.52 11.39
N ILE A 200 -19.57 -4.47 11.37
CA ILE A 200 -19.86 -5.88 11.70
C ILE A 200 -19.67 -6.19 13.20
N GLY A 201 -19.30 -5.20 14.01
CA GLY A 201 -19.15 -5.32 15.46
C GLY A 201 -17.88 -6.08 15.88
N GLU A 202 -16.79 -5.88 15.15
CA GLU A 202 -15.43 -6.30 15.54
C GLU A 202 -14.64 -5.16 16.18
#